data_AF-A0AAP0RYF9-F1
#
_entry.id   AF-A0AAP0RYF9-F1
#
_cell.length_a   1.000
_cell.length_b   1.000
_cell.length_c   1.000
_cell.angle_alpha   90.00
_cell.angle_beta   90.00
_cell.angle_gamma   90.00
#
_symmetry.space_group_name_H-M   'P 1'
#
loop_
_entity.id
_entity.type
_entity.pdbx_description
1 polymer ?
#
loop_
_entity_poly.entity_id
_entity_poly.type
_entity_poly.pdbx_seq_one_letter_code
_entity_poly.pdbx_strand_id
1 'polypeptide(L)' 'MVRKKIPIKKIVNTTARQVTFSKRRRGLFKKAHELSTLCDAEIALIVFSAAGKVFDYASSRTCPNIQPVVLDLGYI' A
#
# COMPACT_ATOMS: atom_id res chain seq x y z
N MET A 1 -1.67 7.83 24.28
CA MET A 1 -2.96 8.18 23.63
C MET A 1 -3.67 6.90 23.20
N VAL A 2 -4.96 6.76 23.52
CA VAL A 2 -5.78 5.59 23.13
C VAL A 2 -6.17 5.66 21.66
N ARG A 3 -6.16 4.53 20.95
CA ARG A 3 -6.59 4.43 19.56
C ARG A 3 -8.10 4.59 19.47
N LYS A 4 -8.58 5.72 18.93
CA LYS A 4 -10.01 5.94 18.67
C LYS A 4 -10.47 5.09 17.47
N LYS A 5 -11.63 4.44 17.59
CA LYS A 5 -12.31 3.78 16.47
C LYS A 5 -12.80 4.86 15.49
N ILE A 6 -12.59 4.64 14.20
CA ILE A 6 -13.07 5.52 13.13
C ILE A 6 -13.89 4.70 12.12
N PRO A 7 -14.94 5.27 11.50
CA PRO A 7 -15.69 4.60 10.44
C PRO A 7 -14.81 4.40 9.20
N ILE A 8 -15.08 3.32 8.43
CA ILE A 8 -14.43 3.07 7.14
C ILE A 8 -15.12 3.90 6.07
N LYS A 9 -14.71 5.17 5.96
CA LYS A 9 -15.13 6.12 4.93
C LYS A 9 -13.97 7.04 4.56
N LYS A 10 -14.07 7.75 3.43
CA LYS A 10 -13.05 8.72 3.01
C LYS A 10 -12.84 9.78 4.09
N ILE A 11 -11.60 9.96 4.54
CA ILE A 11 -11.23 11.00 5.50
C ILE A 11 -11.23 12.35 4.78
N VAL A 12 -12.08 13.28 5.24
CA VAL A 12 -12.25 14.61 4.63
C VAL A 12 -11.02 15.48 4.86
N ASN A 13 -10.56 15.56 6.12
CA ASN A 13 -9.38 16.34 6.50
C ASN A 13 -8.11 15.79 5.82
N THR A 14 -7.47 16.60 4.98
CA THR A 14 -6.31 16.22 4.16
C THR A 14 -5.10 15.80 4.99
N THR A 15 -4.75 16.55 6.04
CA THR A 15 -3.61 16.22 6.93
C THR A 15 -3.84 14.90 7.65
N ALA A 16 -5.03 14.70 8.22
CA ALA A 16 -5.40 13.45 8.88
C ALA A 16 -5.41 12.28 7.88
N ARG A 17 -5.87 12.51 6.65
CA ARG A 17 -5.85 11.51 5.56
C ARG A 17 -4.43 11.11 5.20
N GLN A 18 -3.50 12.06 5.05
CA GLN A 18 -2.11 11.79 4.72
C GLN A 18 -1.39 11.01 5.83
N VAL A 19 -1.56 11.43 7.09
CA VAL A 19 -1.00 10.71 8.24
C VAL A 19 -1.57 9.30 8.34
N THR A 20 -2.88 9.15 8.15
CA THR A 20 -3.55 7.84 8.19
C THR A 20 -3.10 6.94 7.06
N PHE A 21 -2.98 7.47 5.83
CA PHE A 21 -2.44 6.77 4.68
C PHE A 21 -1.04 6.24 4.98
N SER A 22 -0.13 7.09 5.45
CA SER A 22 1.25 6.68 5.78
C SER A 22 1.30 5.56 6.83
N LYS A 23 0.50 5.66 7.89
CA LYS A 23 0.45 4.64 8.96
C LYS A 23 -0.18 3.33 8.48
N ARG A 24 -1.33 3.39 7.78
CA ARG A 24 -2.05 2.19 7.30
C ARG A 24 -1.30 1.49 6.18
N ARG A 25 -0.73 2.22 5.23
CA ARG A 25 0.11 1.66 4.15
C ARG A 25 1.28 0.88 4.74
N ARG A 26 2.00 1.45 5.72
CA ARG A 26 3.08 0.75 6.42
C ARG A 26 2.59 -0.53 7.09
N GLY A 27 1.47 -0.48 7.80
CA GLY A 27 0.89 -1.66 8.46
C GLY A 27 0.47 -2.75 7.47
N LEU A 28 -0.11 -2.36 6.32
CA LEU A 28 -0.50 -3.27 5.25
C LEU A 28 0.71 -3.97 4.64
N PHE A 29 1.76 -3.21 4.31
CA PHE A 29 3.00 -3.75 3.75
C PHE A 29 3.66 -4.74 4.72
N LYS A 30 3.68 -4.41 6.03
CA LYS A 30 4.17 -5.33 7.05
C LYS A 30 3.39 -6.64 7.06
N LYS A 31 2.05 -6.58 6.98
CA LYS A 31 1.20 -7.76 6.98
C LYS A 31 1.38 -8.62 5.73
N ALA A 32 1.54 -7.99 4.56
CA ALA A 32 1.83 -8.69 3.32
C ALA A 32 3.15 -9.45 3.39
N HIS A 33 4.19 -8.81 3.94
CA HIS A 33 5.48 -9.44 4.14
C HIS A 33 5.45 -10.58 5.17
N GLU A 34 4.76 -10.39 6.30
CA GLU A 34 4.55 -11.46 7.29
C GLU A 34 3.85 -12.66 6.64
N LEU A 35 2.78 -12.43 5.87
CA LEU A 35 2.02 -13.49 5.22
C LEU A 35 2.83 -14.22 4.15
N SER A 36 3.54 -13.50 3.29
CA SER A 36 4.38 -14.12 2.25
C SER A 36 5.45 -15.02 2.87
N THR A 37 6.04 -14.58 3.97
CA THR A 37 7.12 -15.31 4.66
C THR A 37 6.60 -16.53 5.41
N LEU A 38 5.46 -16.41 6.11
CA LEU A 38 4.91 -17.49 6.94
C LEU A 38 4.29 -18.61 6.12
N CYS A 39 3.72 -18.29 4.96
CA CYS A 39 2.93 -19.24 4.17
C CYS A 39 3.57 -19.55 2.81
N ASP A 40 4.81 -19.09 2.56
CA ASP A 40 5.49 -19.19 1.27
C ASP A 40 4.61 -18.75 0.09
N ALA A 41 3.92 -17.61 0.28
CA ALA A 41 2.94 -17.10 -0.66
C ALA A 41 3.53 -15.98 -1.52
N GLU A 42 3.30 -16.05 -2.83
CA GLU A 42 3.62 -14.95 -3.74
C GLU A 42 2.56 -13.84 -3.62
N ILE A 43 2.98 -12.63 -3.27
CA ILE A 43 2.11 -11.48 -3.01
C ILE A 43 2.70 -10.24 -3.69
N ALA A 44 1.84 -9.51 -4.41
CA ALA A 44 2.14 -8.19 -4.96
C ALA A 44 1.09 -7.15 -4.50
N LEU A 45 1.55 -5.94 -4.16
CA LEU A 45 0.71 -4.82 -3.72
C LEU A 45 1.16 -3.54 -4.42
N ILE A 46 0.19 -2.78 -4.91
CA ILE A 46 0.39 -1.46 -5.52
C ILE A 46 -0.56 -0.48 -4.84
N VAL A 47 -0.04 0.66 -4.41
CA VAL A 47 -0.81 1.70 -3.76
C VAL A 47 -0.49 3.05 -4.39
N PHE A 48 -1.51 3.65 -4.99
CA PHE A 48 -1.47 5.01 -5.49
C PHE A 48 -1.90 5.98 -4.38
N SER A 49 -1.07 6.98 -4.11
CA SER A 49 -1.48 8.08 -3.24
C SER A 49 -2.31 9.10 -4.03
N ALA A 50 -3.12 9.87 -3.31
CA ALA A 50 -3.84 11.01 -3.90
C ALA A 50 -2.91 12.10 -4.47
N ALA A 51 -1.61 12.03 -4.19
CA ALA A 51 -0.58 12.93 -4.74
C ALA A 51 0.10 12.33 -5.99
N GLY A 52 -0.42 11.24 -6.57
CA GLY A 52 0.15 10.59 -7.75
C GLY A 52 1.39 9.73 -7.48
N LYS A 53 1.89 9.68 -6.23
CA LYS A 53 3.02 8.81 -5.88
C LYS A 53 2.60 7.35 -5.77
N VAL A 54 3.36 6.48 -6.43
CA VAL A 54 3.24 5.02 -6.38
C VAL A 54 4.05 4.44 -5.22
N PHE A 55 3.49 3.44 -4.54
CA PHE A 55 4.18 2.64 -3.55
C PHE A 55 3.85 1.17 -3.78
N ASP A 56 4.87 0.33 -3.83
CA ASP A 56 4.74 -1.08 -4.20
C ASP A 56 5.50 -2.02 -3.26
N TYR A 57 5.00 -3.25 -3.17
CA TYR A 57 5.63 -4.37 -2.47
C TYR A 57 5.44 -5.65 -3.28
N ALA A 58 6.49 -6.45 -3.41
CA ALA A 58 6.46 -7.76 -4.04
C ALA A 58 7.31 -8.75 -3.22
N SER A 59 6.80 -9.98 -3.00
CA SER A 59 7.54 -11.01 -2.25
C SER A 59 8.51 -11.82 -3.11
N SER A 60 8.32 -11.87 -4.43
CA SER A 60 9.21 -12.59 -5.37
C SER A 60 9.99 -11.66 -6.28
N ARG A 61 11.21 -12.08 -6.65
CA ARG A 61 12.11 -11.39 -7.59
C ARG A 61 11.69 -11.55 -9.06
N THR A 62 10.81 -12.51 -9.37
CA THR A 62 10.34 -12.80 -10.74
C THR A 62 9.29 -11.84 -11.27
N CYS A 63 8.82 -10.90 -10.46
CA CYS A 63 8.12 -9.71 -10.95
C CYS A 63 9.16 -8.61 -11.21
N PRO A 64 9.72 -8.48 -12.43
CA PRO A 64 10.54 -7.32 -12.74
C PRO A 64 9.68 -6.09 -12.50
N ASN A 65 10.17 -5.18 -11.66
CA ASN A 65 9.64 -3.85 -11.32
C ASN A 65 8.15 -3.65 -11.68
N ILE A 66 7.26 -3.52 -10.71
CA ILE A 66 5.84 -3.25 -11.00
C ILE A 66 5.64 -1.89 -11.71
N GLN A 67 6.65 -1.02 -11.71
CA GLN A 67 6.62 0.29 -12.36
C GLN A 67 6.34 0.25 -13.88
N PRO A 68 7.02 -0.57 -14.71
CA PRO A 68 6.68 -0.73 -16.13
C PRO A 68 5.22 -1.18 -16.37
N VAL A 69 4.67 -2.09 -15.56
CA VAL A 69 3.26 -2.54 -15.72
C VAL A 69 2.27 -1.41 -15.51
N VAL A 70 2.56 -0.48 -14.59
CA VAL A 70 1.71 0.68 -14.29
C VAL A 70 1.81 1.76 -15.39
N LEU A 71 2.99 1.94 -15.99
CA LEU A 71 3.21 2.83 -17.14
C LEU A 71 2.52 2.31 -18.42
N ASP A 72 2.59 1.01 -18.68
CA ASP A 72 1.97 0.37 -19.86
C ASP A 72 0.43 0.38 -19.79
N LEU A 73 -0.16 0.44 -18.60
CA LEU A 73 -1.61 0.51 -18.37
C LEU A 73 -2.17 1.95 -18.33
N GLY A 74 -1.34 2.99 -18.57
CA GLY A 74 -1.80 4.37 -18.68
C GLY A 74 -2.33 4.99 -17.39
N TYR A 75 -1.85 4.54 -16.22
CA TYR A 75 -2.30 5.01 -14.90
C TYR A 75 -1.57 6.27 -14.38
N ILE A 76 -0.95 7.06 -15.28
CA ILE A 76 -0.38 8.40 -15.02
C ILE A 76 -0.86 9.35 -16.10
#